data_AF-A0A2E0PN47-F1
#
_entry.id   AF-A0A2E0PN47-F1
#
_cell.length_a   1.000
_cell.length_b   1.000
_cell.length_c   1.000
_cell.angle_alpha   90.00
_cell.angle_beta   90.00
_cell.angle_gamma   90.00
#
_symmetry.space_group_name_H-M   'P 1'
#
loop_
_entity.id
_entity.type
_entity.pdbx_description
1 polymer ?
#
loop_
_entity_poly.entity_id
_entity_poly.type
_entity_poly.pdbx_seq_one_letter_code
_entity_poly.pdbx_strand_id
1 'polypeptide(L)' 'MEEIENCLKVITNPVDAGPGDLSGALQKLDQFVKQSQDDIHPRLRHFLENRSYQKALVWLEGDTPEKGVCGG' A
#
# COMPACT_ATOMS: atom_id res chain seq x y z
N MET A 1 -9.15 -1.44 -7.42
CA MET A 1 -7.67 -1.46 -7.30
C MET A 1 -7.05 -0.07 -7.40
N GLU A 2 -7.53 0.83 -8.27
CA GLU A 2 -7.01 2.20 -8.42
C GLU A 2 -6.94 3.00 -7.09
N GLU A 3 -7.90 2.80 -6.17
CA GLU A 3 -7.88 3.47 -4.86
C GLU A 3 -6.70 3.05 -3.97
N ILE A 4 -6.34 1.76 -3.98
CA ILE A 4 -5.20 1.25 -3.20
C ILE A 4 -3.90 1.85 -3.74
N GLU A 5 -3.75 1.87 -5.06
CA GLU A 5 -2.58 2.46 -5.73
C GLU A 5 -2.44 3.95 -5.39
N ASN A 6 -3.53 4.73 -5.47
CA ASN A 6 -3.51 6.15 -5.10
C ASN A 6 -3.10 6.36 -3.63
N CYS A 7 -3.65 5.57 -2.70
CA CYS A 7 -3.25 5.65 -1.30
C CYS A 7 -1.76 5.33 -1.12
N LEU A 8 -1.26 4.31 -1.81
CA LEU A 8 0.16 3.93 -1.77
C LEU A 8 1.05 5.05 -2.31
N LYS A 9 0.70 5.68 -3.44
CA LYS A 9 1.44 6.82 -4.00
C LYS A 9 1.53 7.99 -3.02
N VAL A 10 0.42 8.34 -2.36
CA VAL A 10 0.39 9.38 -1.32
C VAL A 10 1.33 9.03 -0.16
N ILE A 11 1.39 7.77 0.25
CA ILE A 11 2.22 7.33 1.37
C ILE A 11 3.72 7.25 1.00
N THR A 12 4.04 6.75 -0.19
CA THR A 12 5.42 6.52 -0.61
C THR A 12 6.07 7.76 -1.23
N ASN A 13 5.27 8.68 -1.77
CA ASN A 13 5.74 9.87 -2.44
C ASN A 13 4.78 11.07 -2.20
N PRO A 14 4.78 11.67 -1.00
CA PRO A 14 3.82 12.71 -0.60
C PRO A 14 4.08 14.10 -1.20
N VAL A 15 4.63 14.19 -2.42
CA VAL A 15 5.11 15.46 -3.03
C VAL A 15 4.02 16.55 -3.06
N ASP A 16 2.76 16.16 -3.23
CA ASP A 16 1.59 17.06 -3.28
C ASP A 16 0.57 16.77 -2.16
N ALA A 17 0.94 15.98 -1.14
CA ALA A 17 0.01 15.61 -0.07
C ALA A 17 -0.22 16.80 0.89
N GLY A 18 -1.49 17.17 1.07
CA GLY A 18 -1.92 18.18 2.03
C GLY A 18 -1.94 17.65 3.48
N PRO A 19 -2.15 18.54 4.46
CA PRO A 19 -2.28 18.15 5.86
C PRO A 19 -3.47 17.21 6.05
N GLY A 20 -3.19 15.96 6.45
CA GLY A 20 -4.19 14.92 6.70
C GLY A 20 -4.30 13.85 5.61
N ASP A 21 -3.74 14.08 4.42
CA ASP A 21 -3.79 13.12 3.31
C ASP A 21 -3.06 11.82 3.63
N LEU A 22 -1.89 11.90 4.26
CA LEU A 22 -1.14 10.72 4.68
C LEU A 22 -1.95 9.85 5.66
N SER A 23 -2.51 10.46 6.70
CA SER A 23 -3.33 9.75 7.69
C SER A 23 -4.61 9.18 7.08
N GLY A 24 -5.24 9.91 6.16
CA GLY A 24 -6.43 9.44 5.45
C GLY A 24 -6.12 8.26 4.53
N ALA A 25 -5.00 8.31 3.80
CA ALA A 25 -4.53 7.22 2.95
C ALA A 25 -4.22 5.95 3.75
N LEU A 26 -3.56 6.10 4.91
CA LEU A 26 -3.28 4.98 5.82
C LEU A 26 -4.57 4.35 6.35
N GLN A 27 -5.53 5.15 6.83
CA GLN A 27 -6.82 4.65 7.32
C GLN A 27 -7.60 3.92 6.22
N LYS A 28 -7.60 4.45 5.00
CA LYS A 28 -8.23 3.80 3.84
C LYS A 28 -7.58 2.45 3.54
N LEU A 29 -6.24 2.37 3.51
CA LEU A 29 -5.54 1.10 3.31
C LEU A 29 -5.86 0.07 4.40
N ASP A 30 -5.86 0.48 5.68
CA ASP A 30 -6.24 -0.39 6.79
C ASP A 30 -7.67 -0.91 6.62
N GLN A 31 -8.60 -0.07 6.16
CA GLN A 31 -9.97 -0.46 5.87
C GLN A 31 -10.05 -1.45 4.70
N PHE A 32 -9.34 -1.21 3.60
CA PHE A 32 -9.29 -2.11 2.45
C PHE A 32 -8.76 -3.49 2.82
N VAL A 33 -7.67 -3.56 3.58
CA VAL A 33 -7.11 -4.85 4.05
C VAL A 33 -8.11 -5.60 4.92
N LYS A 34 -8.87 -4.90 5.77
CA LYS A 34 -9.87 -5.52 6.65
C LYS A 34 -11.11 -5.99 5.89
N GLN A 35 -11.59 -5.22 4.91
CA GLN A 35 -12.85 -5.47 4.21
C GLN A 35 -12.70 -6.38 2.98
N SER A 36 -11.57 -6.32 2.27
CA SER A 36 -11.38 -6.99 0.98
C SER A 36 -10.50 -8.24 1.09
N GLN A 37 -10.66 -9.02 2.17
CA GLN A 37 -9.81 -10.19 2.44
C GLN A 37 -9.82 -11.25 1.34
N ASP A 38 -10.94 -11.39 0.62
CA ASP A 38 -11.08 -12.34 -0.50
C ASP A 38 -10.79 -11.73 -1.88
N ASP A 39 -10.75 -10.40 -2.00
CA ASP A 39 -10.59 -9.69 -3.29
C ASP A 39 -9.15 -9.20 -3.53
N ILE A 40 -8.35 -9.09 -2.46
CA ILE A 40 -6.94 -8.67 -2.55
C ILE A 40 -6.03 -9.89 -2.75
N HIS A 41 -5.14 -9.79 -3.74
CA HIS A 41 -4.14 -10.82 -3.98
C HIS A 41 -3.27 -11.07 -2.73
N PRO A 42 -3.03 -12.33 -2.31
CA PRO A 42 -2.34 -12.66 -1.05
C PRO A 42 -0.98 -11.96 -0.87
N ARG A 43 -0.24 -11.78 -1.99
CA ARG A 43 1.05 -11.07 -1.99
C ARG A 43 0.91 -9.57 -1.71
N LEU A 44 -0.10 -8.92 -2.30
CA LEU A 44 -0.37 -7.51 -2.04
C LEU A 44 -0.81 -7.30 -0.60
N ARG A 45 -1.74 -8.14 -0.13
CA ARG A 45 -2.19 -8.14 1.26
C ARG A 45 -1.01 -8.24 2.23
N HIS A 46 -0.10 -9.20 1.99
CA HIS A 46 1.09 -9.35 2.82
C HIS A 46 1.92 -8.07 2.92
N PHE A 47 2.11 -7.35 1.80
CA PHE A 47 2.81 -6.07 1.85
C PHE A 47 2.06 -5.01 2.63
N LEU A 48 0.74 -4.91 2.46
CA LEU A 48 -0.09 -3.95 3.18
C LEU A 48 -0.13 -4.22 4.70
N GLU A 49 -0.28 -5.48 5.11
CA GLU A 49 -0.28 -5.88 6.53
C GLU A 49 1.07 -5.61 7.21
N ASN A 50 2.19 -5.75 6.48
CA ASN A 50 3.54 -5.45 6.97
C ASN A 50 3.96 -3.99 6.75
N ARG A 51 3.03 -3.09 6.37
CA ARG A 51 3.31 -1.68 6.05
C ARG A 51 4.45 -1.50 5.02
N SER A 52 4.66 -2.48 4.16
CA SER A 52 5.64 -2.46 3.07
C SER A 52 5.07 -1.73 1.85
N TYR A 53 4.62 -0.49 2.03
CA TYR A 53 3.87 0.27 1.03
C TYR A 53 4.62 0.47 -0.28
N GLN A 54 5.93 0.70 -0.24
CA GLN A 54 6.75 0.83 -1.44
C GLN A 54 6.78 -0.47 -2.27
N LYS A 55 6.86 -1.64 -1.60
CA LYS A 55 6.80 -2.94 -2.29
C LYS A 55 5.41 -3.23 -2.85
N ALA A 56 4.37 -2.82 -2.13
CA ALA A 56 2.99 -2.92 -2.59
C ALA A 56 2.77 -2.11 -3.88
N LEU A 57 3.31 -0.89 -3.93
CA LEU A 57 3.22 -0.03 -5.11
C LEU A 57 3.97 -0.63 -6.30
N VAL A 58 5.25 -1.00 -6.11
CA VAL A 58 6.07 -1.65 -7.15
C VAL A 58 5.39 -2.90 -7.71
N TRP A 59 4.78 -3.71 -6.84
CA TRP A 59 4.03 -4.90 -7.27
C TRP A 59 2.77 -4.55 -8.08
N LEU A 60 2.03 -3.50 -7.69
CA LEU A 60 0.85 -3.03 -8.42
C LEU A 60 1.21 -2.44 -9.78
N GLU A 61 2.37 -1.79 -9.89
CA GLU A 61 2.90 -1.26 -11.16
C GLU A 61 3.39 -2.38 -12.11
N GLY A 62 3.29 -3.65 -11.69
CA GLY A 62 3.67 -4.83 -12.48
C GLY A 62 5.15 -5.15 -12.42
N ASP A 63 5.91 -4.45 -11.59
CA ASP A 63 7.34 -4.66 -11.40
C ASP A 63 7.60 -5.66 -10.25
N THR A 64 8.84 -6.15 -10.16
CA THR A 64 9.21 -7.15 -9.16
C THR A 64 9.81 -6.45 -7.95
N PRO A 65 9.12 -6.40 -6.79
CA PRO A 65 9.70 -5.79 -5.60
C PRO A 65 10.96 -6.55 -5.21
N GLU A 66 12.05 -5.81 -5.01
CA GLU A 66 13.32 -6.38 -4.58
C GLU A 66 13.11 -7.19 -3.29
N LYS A 67 13.80 -8.34 -3.19
CA LYS A 67 13.84 -9.14 -1.96
C LYS A 67 14.69 -8.43 -0.89
N GLY A 68 14.17 -7.34 -0.35
CA GLY A 68 14.71 -6.68 0.83
C GLY A 68 14.10 -7.29 2.09
N VAL A 69 14.92 -7.50 3.12
CA VAL A 69 14.54 -8.00 4.45
C VAL A 69 13.26 -7.31 4.94
N CYS A 70 12.21 -8.07 5.22
CA CYS A 70 11.06 -7.54 5.97
C CYS A 70 11.62 -7.22 7.36
N GLY A 71 11.56 -5.95 7.77
CA GLY A 71 12.19 -5.46 9.01
C GLY A 71 11.86 -6.36 10.19
N GLY A 72 12.88 -6.71 10.98
CA GLY A 72 12.75 -7.43 12.24
C GLY A 72 12.23 -6.59 13.38
#